data_AF-A0A7U2HXF8-F1
#
_entry.id   AF-A0A7U2HXF8-F1
#
_cell.length_a   1.000
_cell.length_b   1.000
_cell.length_c   1.000
_cell.angle_alpha   90.00
_cell.angle_beta   90.00
_cell.angle_gamma   90.00
#
_symmetry.space_group_name_H-M   'P 1'
#
loop_
_entity.id
_entity.type
_entity.pdbx_description
1 polymer ?
#
loop_
_entity_poly.entity_id
_entity_poly.type
_entity_poly.pdbx_seq_one_letter_code
_entity_poly.pdbx_strand_id
1 'polypeptide(L)'
;TLAPAPYMVDRKMTWQPWRINADKHDTMVTSFRLKSTFDRQPRQIQFGRAGHTVYAVDPPRCYFQKSLEKPLNGVRIVVKDIFDIAGTKTTLCNKAWRDLYSVSSEHAPTIRSLLENDAITTAKTKPNAMTIREETMECVEYLAPFNPRGDDYQTSSGSSSESCAALVAYDWLDFAIGSDTNGSCRKLAHWNGVFAIRPTHGILSINGVSSSFPMFDVLAFFRRDLAAFPNLEKAWYGNSLTAQEPKGYLPTDSVEQSEVIKSFIRDLEAALGTKRTETSLAKEWISLDPLVWEKMIVAEYLKENRISNSPGSATDKQISSTNLPLSTKLCGGDGISQRKWQTSKEAS
;
A
#
# COMPACT_ATOMS: atom_id res chain seq x y z
N THR A 1 10.14 38.94 -3.81
CA THR A 1 10.95 38.46 -4.95
C THR A 1 10.53 37.03 -5.27
N LEU A 2 10.42 36.69 -6.56
CA LEU A 2 10.06 35.33 -6.99
C LEU A 2 11.30 34.43 -6.94
N ALA A 3 11.10 33.13 -6.69
CA ALA A 3 12.18 32.15 -6.77
C ALA A 3 12.62 31.97 -8.23
N PRO A 4 13.89 31.63 -8.54
CA PRO A 4 14.31 31.38 -9.92
C PRO A 4 13.58 30.18 -10.53
N ALA A 5 12.63 30.41 -11.44
CA ALA A 5 11.82 29.38 -12.10
C ALA A 5 11.03 29.94 -13.30
N PRO A 6 10.41 29.09 -14.15
CA PRO A 6 9.61 29.56 -15.29
C PRO A 6 8.26 30.12 -14.83
N TYR A 7 7.97 31.38 -15.12
CA TYR A 7 6.67 32.00 -14.83
C TYR A 7 5.98 32.48 -16.12
N MET A 8 4.65 32.52 -16.09
CA MET A 8 3.83 33.15 -17.13
C MET A 8 3.28 34.48 -16.62
N VAL A 9 3.26 35.50 -17.46
CA VAL A 9 2.62 36.78 -17.15
C VAL A 9 1.31 36.86 -17.91
N ASP A 10 0.20 36.97 -17.17
CA ASP A 10 -1.13 37.19 -17.74
C ASP A 10 -1.87 38.24 -16.91
N ARG A 11 -2.55 39.19 -17.56
CA ARG A 11 -3.32 40.28 -16.93
C ARG A 11 -2.56 41.03 -15.83
N LYS A 12 -1.28 41.34 -16.07
CA LYS A 12 -0.35 41.99 -15.09
C LYS A 12 -0.11 41.19 -13.81
N MET A 13 -0.51 39.91 -13.78
CA MET A 13 -0.22 38.97 -12.71
C MET A 13 0.79 37.93 -13.19
N THR A 14 1.58 37.41 -12.27
CA THR A 14 2.57 36.36 -12.54
C THR A 14 2.04 35.02 -12.02
N TRP A 15 2.10 33.99 -12.85
CA TRP A 15 1.55 32.66 -12.61
C TRP A 15 2.63 31.60 -12.76
N GLN A 16 2.55 30.56 -11.92
CA GLN A 16 3.36 29.37 -12.09
C GLN A 16 2.67 28.44 -13.11
N PRO A 17 3.31 28.08 -14.23
CA PRO A 17 2.73 27.16 -15.21
C PRO A 17 2.73 25.75 -14.62
N TRP A 18 1.57 25.10 -14.55
CA TRP A 18 1.43 23.73 -14.05
C TRP A 18 1.14 22.77 -15.19
N ARG A 19 1.66 21.55 -15.11
CA ARG A 19 1.45 20.53 -16.14
C ARG A 19 0.18 19.76 -15.86
N ILE A 20 -0.64 19.59 -16.89
CA ILE A 20 -1.83 18.72 -16.86
C ILE A 20 -1.45 17.42 -17.58
N ASN A 21 -1.53 16.30 -16.88
CA ASN A 21 -1.21 14.98 -17.37
C ASN A 21 -2.50 14.15 -17.46
N ALA A 22 -2.87 13.68 -18.65
CA ALA A 22 -4.04 12.81 -18.82
C ALA A 22 -3.71 11.38 -18.35
N ASP A 23 -4.65 10.76 -17.64
CA ASP A 23 -4.57 9.36 -17.22
C ASP A 23 -4.97 8.41 -18.37
N LYS A 24 -4.03 8.16 -19.27
CA LYS A 24 -4.24 7.32 -20.47
C LYS A 24 -4.39 5.83 -20.17
N HIS A 25 -3.90 5.36 -19.02
CA HIS A 25 -3.93 3.96 -18.61
C HIS A 25 -5.09 3.65 -17.66
N ASP A 26 -5.98 4.61 -17.43
CA ASP A 26 -7.15 4.51 -16.56
C ASP A 26 -6.78 3.90 -15.20
N THR A 27 -5.97 4.62 -14.43
CA THR A 27 -5.43 4.18 -13.13
C THR A 27 -6.00 4.98 -11.97
N MET A 28 -6.55 6.17 -12.22
CA MET A 28 -6.92 7.15 -11.22
C MET A 28 -8.43 7.30 -11.08
N VAL A 29 -8.90 7.55 -9.85
CA VAL A 29 -10.31 7.82 -9.54
C VAL A 29 -10.55 9.24 -9.06
N THR A 30 -9.52 9.92 -8.57
CA THR A 30 -9.63 11.29 -8.06
C THR A 30 -8.31 12.02 -8.27
N SER A 31 -8.36 13.22 -8.83
CA SER A 31 -7.17 14.06 -8.97
C SER A 31 -7.10 15.16 -7.95
N PHE A 32 -5.87 15.56 -7.67
CA PHE A 32 -5.57 16.66 -6.78
C PHE A 32 -4.77 17.74 -7.50
N ARG A 33 -4.93 18.97 -7.00
CA ARG A 33 -4.03 20.08 -7.25
C ARG A 33 -3.66 20.74 -5.93
N LEU A 34 -2.49 21.36 -5.88
CA LEU A 34 -2.13 22.27 -4.81
C LEU A 34 -2.79 23.65 -5.03
N LYS A 35 -2.73 24.55 -4.04
CA LYS A 35 -3.06 25.99 -4.25
C LYS A 35 -1.85 26.79 -4.72
N SER A 36 -0.67 26.40 -4.25
CA SER A 36 0.63 27.01 -4.57
C SER A 36 1.75 26.01 -4.31
N THR A 37 2.98 26.31 -4.75
CA THR A 37 4.17 25.49 -4.46
C THR A 37 4.60 25.48 -2.99
N PHE A 38 3.94 26.27 -2.12
CA PHE A 38 4.14 26.25 -0.66
C PHE A 38 3.01 25.50 0.06
N ASP A 39 1.91 25.23 -0.63
CA ASP A 39 0.81 24.46 -0.09
C ASP A 39 1.13 22.96 -0.22
N ARG A 40 0.75 22.19 0.80
CA ARG A 40 0.90 20.73 0.85
C ARG A 40 -0.44 20.02 0.89
N GLN A 41 -1.54 20.76 0.92
CA GLN A 41 -2.87 20.18 1.03
C GLN A 41 -3.40 19.81 -0.36
N PRO A 42 -3.64 18.50 -0.62
CA PRO A 42 -4.26 18.08 -1.86
C PRO A 42 -5.71 18.59 -1.90
N ARG A 43 -6.09 19.25 -2.99
CA ARG A 43 -7.48 19.68 -3.23
C ARG A 43 -8.03 18.98 -4.44
N GLN A 44 -9.15 18.30 -4.25
CA GLN A 44 -9.81 17.58 -5.32
C GLN A 44 -10.14 18.51 -6.48
N ILE A 45 -9.81 18.07 -7.68
CA ILE A 45 -10.24 18.71 -8.92
C ILE A 45 -11.56 18.09 -9.31
N GLN A 46 -12.59 18.91 -9.45
CA GLN A 46 -13.85 18.49 -10.05
C GLN A 46 -13.73 18.66 -11.56
N PHE A 47 -13.56 17.56 -12.29
CA PHE A 47 -13.75 17.58 -13.74
C PHE A 47 -15.26 17.54 -14.04
N GLY A 48 -15.71 18.36 -14.99
CA GLY A 48 -17.10 18.37 -15.43
C GLY A 48 -17.53 16.99 -15.93
N ARG A 49 -18.81 16.65 -15.75
CA ARG A 49 -19.46 15.33 -15.91
C ARG A 49 -19.30 14.60 -17.27
N ALA A 50 -18.52 15.09 -18.22
CA ALA A 50 -18.36 14.48 -19.54
C ALA A 50 -16.93 13.95 -19.74
N GLY A 51 -16.71 12.69 -19.37
CA GLY A 51 -15.47 11.96 -19.63
C GLY A 51 -14.91 11.26 -18.39
N HIS A 52 -14.54 9.99 -18.53
CA HIS A 52 -13.84 9.20 -17.51
C HIS A 52 -12.36 9.59 -17.39
N THR A 53 -11.87 10.51 -18.23
CA THR A 53 -10.46 10.90 -18.23
C THR A 53 -10.15 11.78 -17.03
N VAL A 54 -9.46 11.17 -16.07
CA VAL A 54 -8.89 11.85 -14.91
C VAL A 54 -7.59 12.53 -15.32
N TYR A 55 -7.30 13.73 -14.81
CA TYR A 55 -6.05 14.44 -15.08
C TYR A 55 -5.26 14.73 -13.83
N ALA A 56 -4.00 14.34 -13.79
CA ALA A 56 -3.05 14.77 -12.77
C ALA A 56 -2.60 16.21 -13.05
N VAL A 57 -2.56 17.07 -12.03
CA VAL A 57 -2.09 18.45 -12.18
C VAL A 57 -0.89 18.68 -11.28
N ASP A 58 0.27 18.77 -11.91
CA ASP A 58 1.55 18.76 -11.22
C ASP A 58 2.29 20.10 -11.35
N PRO A 59 2.75 20.68 -10.23
CA PRO A 59 3.66 21.81 -10.28
C PRO A 59 5.03 21.35 -10.83
N PRO A 60 5.75 22.18 -11.60
CA PRO A 60 7.07 21.83 -12.12
C PRO A 60 8.07 21.52 -11.01
N ARG A 61 8.92 20.50 -11.23
CA ARG A 61 9.90 20.05 -10.23
C ARG A 61 10.91 21.13 -9.85
N CYS A 62 11.22 22.07 -10.75
CA CYS A 62 12.16 23.17 -10.51
C CYS A 62 11.74 24.13 -9.37
N TYR A 63 10.48 24.08 -8.94
CA TYR A 63 10.02 24.85 -7.78
C TYR A 63 10.34 24.19 -6.43
N PHE A 64 10.90 22.99 -6.45
CA PHE A 64 11.15 22.19 -5.26
C PHE A 64 12.63 21.84 -5.16
N GLN A 65 13.20 22.10 -3.99
CA GLN A 65 14.58 21.76 -3.67
C GLN A 65 14.58 20.73 -2.56
N LYS A 66 15.09 19.53 -2.84
CA LYS A 66 15.26 18.49 -1.81
C LYS A 66 16.40 18.87 -0.89
N SER A 67 16.22 18.60 0.40
CA SER A 67 17.28 18.71 1.42
C SER A 67 17.19 17.53 2.37
N LEU A 68 18.15 17.40 3.28
CA LEU A 68 18.16 16.34 4.30
C LEU A 68 16.95 16.45 5.26
N GLU A 69 16.48 17.67 5.49
CA GLU A 69 15.31 18.01 6.31
C GLU A 69 14.00 17.85 5.55
N LYS A 70 14.03 17.95 4.22
CA LYS A 70 12.85 17.89 3.33
C LYS A 70 13.06 16.86 2.22
N PRO A 71 13.21 15.58 2.56
CA PRO A 71 13.61 14.55 1.60
C PRO A 71 12.53 14.25 0.55
N LEU A 72 11.25 14.53 0.85
CA LEU A 72 10.14 14.34 -0.09
C LEU A 72 9.71 15.63 -0.80
N ASN A 73 10.44 16.74 -0.67
CA ASN A 73 10.06 17.98 -1.34
C ASN A 73 10.00 17.82 -2.86
N GLY A 74 8.82 18.02 -3.43
CA GLY A 74 8.57 17.83 -4.87
C GLY A 74 8.47 16.38 -5.33
N VAL A 75 8.46 15.42 -4.39
CA VAL A 75 8.18 14.00 -4.67
C VAL A 75 6.69 13.83 -4.91
N ARG A 76 6.32 13.33 -6.08
CA ARG A 76 4.94 13.14 -6.49
C ARG A 76 4.51 11.72 -6.21
N ILE A 77 3.39 11.57 -5.52
CA ILE A 77 2.84 10.28 -5.12
C ILE A 77 1.41 10.12 -5.61
N VAL A 78 1.04 8.87 -5.89
CA VAL A 78 -0.36 8.44 -5.97
C VAL A 78 -0.70 7.58 -4.77
N VAL A 79 -1.97 7.61 -4.37
CA VAL A 79 -2.44 6.92 -3.16
C VAL A 79 -3.62 6.03 -3.51
N LYS A 80 -3.53 4.74 -3.21
CA LYS A 80 -4.66 3.80 -3.40
C LYS A 80 -5.93 4.34 -2.73
N ASP A 81 -7.08 4.24 -3.38
CA ASP A 81 -8.35 4.77 -2.85
C ASP A 81 -8.99 3.90 -1.77
N ILE A 82 -8.19 3.58 -0.77
CA ILE A 82 -8.57 3.02 0.53
C ILE A 82 -8.15 3.93 1.69
N PHE A 83 -7.25 4.90 1.44
CA PHE A 83 -6.75 5.84 2.42
C PHE A 83 -7.61 7.10 2.44
N ASP A 84 -7.97 7.55 3.63
CA ASP A 84 -8.65 8.81 3.83
C ASP A 84 -7.74 9.99 3.53
N ILE A 85 -8.24 10.89 2.69
CA ILE A 85 -7.64 12.19 2.38
C ILE A 85 -8.71 13.24 2.65
N ALA A 86 -8.41 14.18 3.53
CA ALA A 86 -9.35 15.19 3.98
C ALA A 86 -9.95 15.96 2.79
N GLY A 87 -11.28 16.15 2.82
CA GLY A 87 -12.00 16.83 1.76
C GLY A 87 -12.35 15.96 0.55
N THR A 88 -12.06 14.64 0.60
CA THR A 88 -12.49 13.67 -0.42
C THR A 88 -13.23 12.47 0.17
N LYS A 89 -13.97 11.76 -0.67
CA LYS A 89 -14.50 10.43 -0.32
C LYS A 89 -13.46 9.35 -0.60
N THR A 90 -13.48 8.30 0.20
CA THR A 90 -12.81 7.02 -0.10
C THR A 90 -13.83 6.10 -0.75
N THR A 91 -13.63 5.69 -2.00
CA THR A 91 -14.68 5.05 -2.81
C THR A 91 -14.59 3.53 -2.85
N LEU A 92 -13.41 2.95 -2.59
CA LEU A 92 -13.15 1.51 -2.75
C LEU A 92 -13.53 0.96 -4.13
N CYS A 93 -13.53 1.81 -5.16
CA CYS A 93 -14.09 1.48 -6.47
C CYS A 93 -15.49 0.84 -6.41
N ASN A 94 -16.32 1.29 -5.47
CA ASN A 94 -17.69 0.80 -5.29
C ASN A 94 -18.67 1.98 -5.14
N LYS A 95 -19.67 2.04 -6.01
CA LYS A 95 -20.63 3.15 -6.03
C LYS A 95 -21.50 3.19 -4.76
N ALA A 96 -21.99 2.05 -4.30
CA ALA A 96 -22.82 1.98 -3.10
C ALA A 96 -22.04 2.44 -1.85
N TRP A 97 -20.78 2.00 -1.71
CA TRP A 97 -19.88 2.45 -0.66
C TRP A 97 -19.66 3.95 -0.71
N ARG A 98 -19.26 4.48 -1.88
CA ARG A 98 -19.06 5.92 -2.07
C ARG A 98 -20.30 6.74 -1.73
N ASP A 99 -21.48 6.26 -2.10
CA ASP A 99 -22.72 7.00 -1.89
C ASP A 99 -23.16 6.94 -0.41
N LEU A 100 -22.88 5.83 0.29
CA LEU A 100 -23.17 5.62 1.71
C LEU A 100 -22.28 6.46 2.64
N TYR A 101 -20.97 6.53 2.38
CA TYR A 101 -20.01 7.19 3.27
C TYR A 101 -19.79 8.67 2.91
N SER A 102 -19.58 9.49 3.93
CA SER A 102 -19.34 10.93 3.79
C SER A 102 -17.90 11.23 3.36
N VAL A 103 -17.65 12.50 3.05
CA VAL A 103 -16.31 13.03 2.82
C VAL A 103 -15.49 12.94 4.13
N SER A 104 -14.26 12.45 4.04
CA SER A 104 -13.36 12.34 5.19
C SER A 104 -12.95 13.74 5.67
N SER A 105 -13.05 14.00 6.97
CA SER A 105 -12.65 15.28 7.58
C SER A 105 -11.15 15.38 7.85
N GLU A 106 -10.47 14.23 7.93
CA GLU A 106 -9.05 14.14 8.25
C GLU A 106 -8.31 13.27 7.25
N HIS A 107 -7.00 13.53 7.13
CA HIS A 107 -6.08 12.60 6.46
C HIS A 107 -5.79 11.42 7.38
N ALA A 108 -5.69 10.22 6.79
CA ALA A 108 -5.07 9.07 7.46
C ALA A 108 -3.67 9.46 7.99
N PRO A 109 -3.24 9.00 9.18
CA PRO A 109 -1.96 9.42 9.77
C PRO A 109 -0.75 9.18 8.87
N THR A 110 -0.76 8.09 8.09
CA THR A 110 0.31 7.79 7.13
C THR A 110 0.33 8.73 5.93
N ILE A 111 -0.84 9.20 5.47
CA ILE A 111 -0.89 10.24 4.43
C ILE A 111 -0.46 11.58 5.01
N ARG A 112 -0.92 11.92 6.21
CA ARG A 112 -0.51 13.14 6.94
C ARG A 112 1.01 13.23 7.05
N SER A 113 1.67 12.13 7.44
CA SER A 113 3.13 12.06 7.54
C SER A 113 3.83 12.38 6.23
N LEU A 114 3.32 11.87 5.10
CA LEU A 114 3.88 12.18 3.77
C LEU A 114 3.73 13.65 3.41
N LEU A 115 2.55 14.23 3.66
CA LEU A 115 2.26 15.64 3.38
C LEU A 115 3.12 16.58 4.24
N GLU A 116 3.32 16.24 5.52
CA GLU A 116 4.19 16.98 6.46
C GLU A 116 5.67 16.91 6.05
N ASN A 117 6.06 15.84 5.34
CA ASN A 117 7.41 15.69 4.76
C ASN A 117 7.54 16.30 3.33
N ASP A 118 6.58 17.14 2.92
CA ASP A 118 6.54 17.85 1.63
C ASP A 118 6.25 16.98 0.38
N ALA A 119 5.70 15.77 0.53
CA ALA A 119 5.24 14.98 -0.60
C ALA A 119 4.00 15.61 -1.26
N ILE A 120 3.87 15.43 -2.57
CA ILE A 120 2.77 15.94 -3.39
C ILE A 120 1.86 14.79 -3.79
N THR A 121 0.70 14.68 -3.14
CA THR A 121 -0.33 13.73 -3.55
C THR A 121 -1.01 14.23 -4.82
N THR A 122 -0.81 13.51 -5.92
CA THR A 122 -1.26 13.92 -7.26
C THR A 122 -2.65 13.37 -7.59
N ALA A 123 -2.90 12.13 -7.22
CA ALA A 123 -4.18 11.47 -7.45
C ALA A 123 -4.39 10.33 -6.45
N LYS A 124 -5.66 9.91 -6.33
CA LYS A 124 -5.99 8.59 -5.83
C LYS A 124 -6.08 7.59 -6.97
N THR A 125 -5.46 6.43 -6.79
CA THR A 125 -5.53 5.31 -7.72
C THR A 125 -6.68 4.38 -7.37
N LYS A 126 -7.29 3.79 -8.39
CA LYS A 126 -8.34 2.78 -8.21
C LYS A 126 -7.75 1.58 -7.44
N PRO A 127 -8.48 0.97 -6.52
CA PRO A 127 -8.22 -0.40 -6.11
C PRO A 127 -9.12 -1.36 -6.89
N ASN A 128 -8.79 -2.65 -6.87
CA ASN A 128 -9.83 -3.67 -7.09
C ASN A 128 -10.99 -3.38 -6.14
N ALA A 129 -12.22 -3.37 -6.67
CA ALA A 129 -13.40 -2.99 -5.90
C ALA A 129 -13.47 -3.76 -4.57
N MET A 130 -13.66 -3.03 -3.46
CA MET A 130 -13.69 -3.57 -2.09
C MET A 130 -12.43 -4.34 -1.64
N THR A 131 -11.33 -4.27 -2.38
CA THR A 131 -10.03 -4.91 -2.09
C THR A 131 -10.10 -6.42 -1.83
N ILE A 132 -11.10 -7.11 -2.40
CA ILE A 132 -11.40 -8.52 -2.09
C ILE A 132 -10.54 -9.56 -2.81
N ARG A 133 -9.86 -9.18 -3.90
CA ARG A 133 -9.18 -10.12 -4.82
C ARG A 133 -7.83 -9.60 -5.26
N GLU A 134 -6.94 -10.52 -5.61
CA GLU A 134 -5.59 -10.24 -6.11
C GLU A 134 -5.41 -10.54 -7.61
N GLU A 135 -6.45 -11.04 -8.26
CA GLU A 135 -6.56 -11.11 -9.71
C GLU A 135 -7.03 -9.76 -10.26
N THR A 136 -6.73 -9.47 -11.52
CA THR A 136 -7.33 -8.32 -12.21
C THR A 136 -8.86 -8.47 -12.20
N MET A 137 -9.56 -7.40 -11.88
CA MET A 137 -11.02 -7.39 -11.83
C MET A 137 -11.56 -6.18 -12.58
N GLU A 138 -12.58 -6.41 -13.40
CA GLU A 138 -13.39 -5.36 -14.00
C GLU A 138 -14.77 -5.37 -13.33
N CYS A 139 -15.25 -4.19 -12.93
CA CYS A 139 -16.61 -4.02 -12.43
C CYS A 139 -17.37 -3.03 -13.30
N VAL A 140 -18.69 -3.00 -13.14
CA VAL A 140 -19.56 -2.09 -13.91
C VAL A 140 -19.18 -0.63 -13.68
N GLU A 141 -18.70 -0.31 -12.48
CA GLU A 141 -18.30 1.05 -12.10
C GLU A 141 -16.92 1.46 -12.61
N TYR A 142 -15.97 0.52 -12.71
CA TYR A 142 -14.58 0.80 -13.02
C TYR A 142 -13.94 -0.35 -13.81
N LEU A 143 -13.23 0.02 -14.87
CA LEU A 143 -12.44 -0.91 -15.67
C LEU A 143 -11.08 -1.15 -15.02
N ALA A 144 -10.48 -2.29 -15.31
CA ALA A 144 -9.11 -2.59 -14.95
C ALA A 144 -8.14 -1.63 -15.67
N PRO A 145 -6.98 -1.31 -15.08
CA PRO A 145 -5.97 -0.49 -15.74
C PRO A 145 -5.28 -1.27 -16.86
N PHE A 146 -4.68 -0.54 -17.80
CA PHE A 146 -3.67 -1.12 -18.68
C PHE A 146 -2.32 -1.17 -17.96
N ASN A 147 -1.68 -2.35 -17.97
CA ASN A 147 -0.30 -2.49 -17.50
C ASN A 147 0.65 -2.26 -18.68
N PRO A 148 1.51 -1.23 -18.68
CA PRO A 148 2.41 -0.94 -19.80
C PRO A 148 3.42 -2.05 -20.15
N ARG A 149 3.50 -3.11 -19.33
CA ARG A 149 4.33 -4.29 -19.58
C ARG A 149 3.59 -5.28 -20.49
N GLY A 150 4.36 -6.07 -21.25
CA GLY A 150 3.81 -7.09 -22.14
C GLY A 150 2.87 -6.49 -23.20
N ASP A 151 3.28 -5.37 -23.79
CA ASP A 151 2.55 -4.64 -24.83
C ASP A 151 1.09 -4.32 -24.44
N ASP A 152 0.89 -3.86 -23.21
CA ASP A 152 -0.41 -3.56 -22.60
C ASP A 152 -1.28 -4.78 -22.23
N TYR A 153 -0.82 -6.02 -22.49
CA TYR A 153 -1.58 -7.26 -22.24
C TYR A 153 -1.17 -8.01 -20.96
N GLN A 154 -0.11 -7.58 -20.26
CA GLN A 154 0.24 -8.21 -19.00
C GLN A 154 -0.82 -7.90 -17.94
N THR A 155 -1.22 -8.91 -17.15
CA THR A 155 -2.10 -8.66 -16.01
C THR A 155 -1.46 -7.64 -15.07
N SER A 156 -2.25 -6.67 -14.63
CA SER A 156 -1.85 -5.72 -13.58
C SER A 156 -1.95 -6.35 -12.18
N SER A 157 -2.63 -7.52 -12.05
CA SER A 157 -3.00 -8.22 -10.81
C SER A 157 -3.92 -7.36 -9.90
N GLY A 158 -3.93 -7.54 -8.58
CA GLY A 158 -4.74 -6.76 -7.63
C GLY A 158 -4.25 -6.85 -6.17
N SER A 159 -4.74 -6.05 -5.22
CA SER A 159 -5.77 -4.99 -5.36
C SER A 159 -5.20 -3.57 -5.44
N SER A 160 -3.89 -3.39 -5.40
CA SER A 160 -3.20 -2.09 -5.59
C SER A 160 -2.62 -1.95 -7.01
N SER A 161 -3.20 -2.66 -7.98
CA SER A 161 -2.58 -2.86 -9.29
C SER A 161 -2.49 -1.57 -10.09
N GLU A 162 -3.46 -0.69 -9.93
CA GLU A 162 -3.51 0.62 -10.54
C GLU A 162 -2.45 1.56 -9.96
N SER A 163 -2.11 1.41 -8.67
CA SER A 163 -0.95 2.10 -8.08
C SER A 163 0.36 1.71 -8.78
N CYS A 164 0.54 0.42 -9.08
CA CYS A 164 1.73 -0.06 -9.79
C CYS A 164 1.70 0.32 -11.28
N ALA A 165 0.57 0.12 -11.95
CA ALA A 165 0.40 0.45 -13.35
C ALA A 165 0.61 1.95 -13.60
N ALA A 166 0.07 2.83 -12.74
CA ALA A 166 0.33 4.27 -12.81
C ALA A 166 1.82 4.57 -12.69
N LEU A 167 2.51 3.94 -11.74
CA LEU A 167 3.93 4.15 -11.53
C LEU A 167 4.76 3.68 -12.74
N VAL A 168 4.40 2.60 -13.41
CA VAL A 168 5.10 2.13 -14.62
C VAL A 168 4.76 3.02 -15.82
N ALA A 169 3.51 3.47 -15.94
CA ALA A 169 3.02 4.26 -17.06
C ALA A 169 3.53 5.71 -17.07
N TYR A 170 3.82 6.26 -15.89
CA TYR A 170 4.00 7.69 -15.70
C TYR A 170 5.35 8.02 -15.05
N ASP A 171 6.32 8.42 -15.86
CA ASP A 171 7.64 8.88 -15.42
C ASP A 171 7.59 10.09 -14.48
N TRP A 172 6.51 10.84 -14.54
CA TRP A 172 6.30 12.01 -13.69
C TRP A 172 5.88 11.66 -12.26
N LEU A 173 5.55 10.39 -11.96
CA LEU A 173 5.31 9.88 -10.60
C LEU A 173 6.59 9.34 -9.97
N ASP A 174 6.79 9.54 -8.67
CA ASP A 174 7.98 9.05 -7.95
C ASP A 174 7.70 7.80 -7.11
N PHE A 175 6.53 7.75 -6.46
CA PHE A 175 6.09 6.63 -5.64
C PHE A 175 4.60 6.38 -5.81
N ALA A 176 4.18 5.16 -5.51
CA ALA A 176 2.79 4.85 -5.30
C ALA A 176 2.59 4.27 -3.90
N ILE A 177 1.50 4.64 -3.26
CA ILE A 177 1.11 4.18 -1.92
C ILE A 177 -0.02 3.16 -2.07
N GLY A 178 0.05 2.05 -1.35
CA GLY A 178 -0.94 0.99 -1.38
C GLY A 178 -0.97 0.19 -0.07
N SER A 179 -1.50 -1.04 -0.15
CA SER A 179 -1.59 -1.95 0.99
C SER A 179 -1.30 -3.38 0.57
N ASP A 180 -0.90 -4.21 1.52
CA ASP A 180 -0.68 -5.64 1.34
C ASP A 180 -1.38 -6.39 2.47
N THR A 181 -2.43 -7.14 2.12
CA THR A 181 -3.09 -8.07 3.05
C THR A 181 -2.54 -9.47 2.87
N ASN A 182 -2.59 -9.99 1.64
CA ASN A 182 -2.18 -11.35 1.30
C ASN A 182 -1.17 -11.43 0.11
N GLY A 183 -0.67 -10.31 -0.37
CA GLY A 183 0.07 -10.24 -1.64
C GLY A 183 -0.18 -8.98 -2.47
N SER A 184 -1.19 -8.17 -2.13
CA SER A 184 -1.61 -6.93 -2.81
C SER A 184 -0.56 -5.82 -2.91
N CYS A 185 0.69 -6.08 -2.53
CA CYS A 185 1.86 -5.30 -2.88
C CYS A 185 2.90 -6.15 -3.60
N ARG A 186 3.39 -7.22 -2.96
CA ARG A 186 4.51 -8.03 -3.50
C ARG A 186 4.19 -8.69 -4.84
N LYS A 187 2.98 -9.25 -4.99
CA LYS A 187 2.53 -9.90 -6.23
C LYS A 187 2.50 -8.89 -7.39
N LEU A 188 1.97 -7.70 -7.12
CA LEU A 188 1.85 -6.63 -8.11
C LEU A 188 3.20 -6.07 -8.54
N ALA A 189 4.10 -5.91 -7.59
CA ALA A 189 5.45 -5.43 -7.83
C ALA A 189 6.16 -6.32 -8.86
N HIS A 190 6.02 -7.64 -8.70
CA HIS A 190 6.49 -8.63 -9.66
C HIS A 190 5.82 -8.48 -11.04
N TRP A 191 4.49 -8.43 -11.13
CA TRP A 191 3.77 -8.32 -12.42
C TRP A 191 4.00 -6.99 -13.16
N ASN A 192 4.30 -5.91 -12.45
CA ASN A 192 4.51 -4.59 -13.06
C ASN A 192 6.01 -4.27 -13.25
N GLY A 193 6.91 -5.09 -12.68
CA GLY A 193 8.35 -4.87 -12.72
C GLY A 193 8.76 -3.60 -11.98
N VAL A 194 8.26 -3.45 -10.75
CA VAL A 194 8.62 -2.38 -9.80
C VAL A 194 9.05 -2.98 -8.47
N PHE A 195 9.74 -2.19 -7.65
CA PHE A 195 10.11 -2.56 -6.30
C PHE A 195 9.02 -2.18 -5.32
N ALA A 196 8.87 -2.97 -4.26
CA ALA A 196 7.91 -2.67 -3.21
C ALA A 196 8.32 -3.24 -1.86
N ILE A 197 7.86 -2.62 -0.78
CA ILE A 197 8.07 -3.08 0.59
C ILE A 197 6.73 -3.42 1.23
N ARG A 198 6.63 -4.64 1.74
CA ARG A 198 5.63 -5.05 2.73
C ARG A 198 6.29 -4.92 4.11
N PRO A 199 5.99 -3.88 4.90
CA PRO A 199 6.63 -3.69 6.19
C PRO A 199 6.09 -4.66 7.25
N THR A 200 6.76 -4.69 8.39
CA THR A 200 6.29 -5.39 9.60
C THR A 200 4.87 -4.95 9.95
N HIS A 201 4.00 -5.91 10.29
CA HIS A 201 2.65 -5.60 10.72
C HIS A 201 2.64 -4.73 11.97
N GLY A 202 1.73 -3.76 12.02
CA GLY A 202 1.59 -2.83 13.15
C GLY A 202 2.60 -1.66 13.19
N ILE A 203 3.64 -1.62 12.35
CA ILE A 203 4.61 -0.50 12.36
C ILE A 203 3.99 0.82 11.90
N LEU A 204 2.96 0.75 11.05
CA LEU A 204 2.18 1.90 10.62
C LEU A 204 0.73 1.74 11.09
N SER A 205 0.15 2.84 11.57
CA SER A 205 -1.27 2.88 11.92
C SER A 205 -2.13 2.72 10.66
N ILE A 206 -3.12 1.84 10.72
CA ILE A 206 -4.15 1.68 9.69
C ILE A 206 -5.38 2.59 9.92
N ASN A 207 -5.30 3.55 10.85
CA ASN A 207 -6.39 4.50 11.07
C ASN A 207 -6.63 5.34 9.81
N GLY A 208 -7.91 5.56 9.47
CA GLY A 208 -8.27 6.23 8.23
C GLY A 208 -7.94 5.41 6.98
N VAL A 209 -7.78 4.09 7.12
CA VAL A 209 -7.64 3.17 5.98
C VAL A 209 -8.79 2.16 6.02
N SER A 210 -9.49 2.03 4.91
CA SER A 210 -10.51 0.99 4.74
C SER A 210 -9.84 -0.38 4.71
N SER A 211 -10.01 -1.12 5.80
CA SER A 211 -9.35 -2.39 6.04
C SER A 211 -10.13 -3.56 5.45
N SER A 212 -9.42 -4.53 4.85
CA SER A 212 -10.01 -5.81 4.45
C SER A 212 -9.94 -6.82 5.59
N PHE A 213 -8.73 -7.01 6.14
CA PHE A 213 -8.46 -7.91 7.25
C PHE A 213 -7.44 -7.26 8.19
N PRO A 214 -7.89 -6.52 9.24
CA PRO A 214 -6.99 -5.69 10.06
C PRO A 214 -5.77 -6.42 10.64
N MET A 215 -5.92 -7.72 10.92
CA MET A 215 -4.83 -8.56 11.46
C MET A 215 -3.72 -8.86 10.46
N PHE A 216 -3.95 -8.64 9.16
CA PHE A 216 -2.99 -8.93 8.09
C PHE A 216 -2.64 -7.71 7.25
N ASP A 217 -3.48 -6.68 7.31
CA ASP A 217 -3.31 -5.45 6.54
C ASP A 217 -2.05 -4.70 6.97
N VAL A 218 -1.18 -4.44 6.00
CA VAL A 218 -0.08 -3.50 6.16
C VAL A 218 -0.10 -2.46 5.04
N LEU A 219 0.44 -1.28 5.34
CA LEU A 219 0.54 -0.19 4.39
C LEU A 219 1.88 -0.28 3.67
N ALA A 220 1.85 -0.16 2.35
CA ALA A 220 2.98 -0.45 1.50
C ALA A 220 3.22 0.68 0.50
N PHE A 221 4.39 0.67 -0.11
CA PHE A 221 4.73 1.61 -1.18
C PHE A 221 5.52 0.92 -2.29
N PHE A 222 5.48 1.56 -3.46
CA PHE A 222 6.08 1.08 -4.70
C PHE A 222 6.96 2.16 -5.31
N ARG A 223 8.02 1.75 -6.01
CA ARG A 223 8.89 2.63 -6.80
C ARG A 223 9.64 1.84 -7.89
N ARG A 224 10.07 2.53 -8.96
CA ARG A 224 10.81 1.95 -10.11
C ARG A 224 12.29 1.66 -9.83
N ASP A 225 12.87 2.27 -8.81
CA ASP A 225 14.28 2.12 -8.39
C ASP A 225 14.39 2.12 -6.85
N LEU A 226 15.49 1.61 -6.30
CA LEU A 226 15.72 1.55 -4.86
C LEU A 226 16.33 2.83 -4.26
N ALA A 227 16.84 3.76 -5.08
CA ALA A 227 17.72 4.83 -4.62
C ALA A 227 17.03 5.82 -3.67
N ALA A 228 15.73 6.06 -3.84
CA ALA A 228 14.99 6.99 -2.99
C ALA A 228 14.16 6.30 -1.88
N PHE A 229 14.26 4.98 -1.71
CA PHE A 229 13.55 4.26 -0.63
C PHE A 229 13.83 4.85 0.75
N PRO A 230 15.08 5.15 1.15
CA PRO A 230 15.38 5.67 2.49
C PRO A 230 14.66 6.98 2.80
N ASN A 231 14.40 7.81 1.78
CA ASN A 231 13.69 9.09 1.94
C ASN A 231 12.23 8.87 2.33
N LEU A 232 11.55 7.93 1.67
CA LEU A 232 10.16 7.61 1.97
C LEU A 232 10.07 6.83 3.28
N GLU A 233 10.96 5.86 3.49
CA GLU A 233 11.05 5.08 4.72
C GLU A 233 11.19 5.96 5.95
N LYS A 234 12.13 6.93 5.92
CA LYS A 234 12.30 7.89 7.00
C LYS A 234 11.05 8.73 7.24
N ALA A 235 10.37 9.17 6.17
CA ALA A 235 9.16 9.98 6.27
C ALA A 235 7.93 9.18 6.77
N TRP A 236 7.90 7.86 6.56
CA TRP A 236 6.78 7.01 6.95
C TRP A 236 6.97 6.33 8.30
N TYR A 237 8.14 5.76 8.52
CA TYR A 237 8.44 4.97 9.71
C TYR A 237 9.16 5.79 10.79
N GLY A 238 9.68 6.99 10.47
CA GLY A 238 10.46 7.79 11.40
C GLY A 238 11.71 7.03 11.88
N ASN A 239 11.90 6.99 13.20
CA ASN A 239 13.00 6.27 13.85
C ASN A 239 12.67 4.80 14.17
N SER A 240 11.57 4.26 13.64
CA SER A 240 11.08 2.92 13.99
C SER A 240 11.79 1.79 13.24
N LEU A 241 12.72 2.13 12.34
CA LEU A 241 13.45 1.15 11.54
C LEU A 241 14.74 0.72 12.22
N THR A 242 14.87 -0.58 12.43
CA THR A 242 16.14 -1.23 12.76
C THR A 242 16.56 -2.06 11.56
N ALA A 243 17.69 -1.69 10.95
CA ALA A 243 18.24 -2.49 9.86
C ALA A 243 18.74 -3.83 10.41
N GLN A 244 18.33 -4.92 9.77
CA GLN A 244 18.90 -6.25 9.99
C GLN A 244 19.38 -6.79 8.66
N GLU A 245 20.57 -7.39 8.66
CA GLU A 245 21.09 -8.03 7.47
C GLU A 245 20.26 -9.29 7.13
N PRO A 246 19.86 -9.49 5.88
CA PRO A 246 19.15 -10.69 5.47
C PRO A 246 20.09 -11.90 5.56
N LYS A 247 19.65 -12.93 6.30
CA LYS A 247 20.45 -14.16 6.50
C LYS A 247 19.75 -15.42 6.00
N GLY A 248 18.42 -15.46 5.98
CA GLY A 248 17.65 -16.65 5.59
C GLY A 248 17.40 -16.69 4.08
N TYR A 249 17.55 -17.87 3.49
CA TYR A 249 17.08 -18.19 2.14
C TYR A 249 16.15 -19.41 2.21
N LEU A 250 14.92 -19.25 1.71
CA LEU A 250 13.96 -20.35 1.58
C LEU A 250 13.99 -20.85 0.12
N PRO A 251 14.45 -22.08 -0.15
CA PRO A 251 14.48 -22.64 -1.50
C PRO A 251 13.08 -22.82 -2.10
N THR A 252 12.99 -22.80 -3.43
CA THR A 252 11.80 -23.15 -4.21
C THR A 252 12.05 -24.42 -5.02
N ASP A 253 10.99 -25.15 -5.34
CA ASP A 253 11.07 -26.42 -6.08
C ASP A 253 11.28 -26.23 -7.59
N SER A 254 10.98 -25.04 -8.14
CA SER A 254 11.25 -24.74 -9.55
C SER A 254 12.75 -24.52 -9.77
N VAL A 255 13.31 -25.27 -10.71
CA VAL A 255 14.72 -25.18 -11.10
C VAL A 255 15.00 -23.81 -11.73
N GLU A 256 14.15 -23.37 -12.64
CA GLU A 256 14.29 -22.12 -13.38
C GLU A 256 14.23 -20.91 -12.43
N GLN A 257 13.24 -20.90 -11.51
CA GLN A 257 13.15 -19.84 -10.50
C GLN A 257 14.35 -19.87 -9.55
N SER A 258 14.76 -21.07 -9.14
CA SER A 258 15.91 -21.25 -8.25
C SER A 258 17.20 -20.70 -8.83
N GLU A 259 17.44 -20.87 -10.14
CA GLU A 259 18.65 -20.35 -10.78
C GLU A 259 18.70 -18.82 -10.76
N VAL A 260 17.59 -18.16 -11.10
CA VAL A 260 17.49 -16.70 -11.08
C VAL A 260 17.65 -16.16 -9.65
N ILE A 261 16.95 -16.75 -8.68
CA ILE A 261 17.01 -16.35 -7.28
C ILE A 261 18.42 -16.55 -6.71
N LYS A 262 19.05 -17.71 -6.96
CA LYS A 262 20.43 -17.96 -6.52
C LYS A 262 21.42 -17.00 -7.16
N SER A 263 21.21 -16.61 -8.41
CA SER A 263 22.06 -15.60 -9.04
C SER A 263 21.96 -14.26 -8.33
N PHE A 264 20.74 -13.78 -8.07
CA PHE A 264 20.52 -12.55 -7.31
C PHE A 264 21.11 -12.62 -5.90
N ILE A 265 20.97 -13.75 -5.20
CA ILE A 265 21.53 -13.93 -3.86
C ILE A 265 23.06 -13.85 -3.88
N ARG A 266 23.74 -14.42 -4.89
CA ARG A 266 25.21 -14.29 -5.02
C ARG A 266 25.65 -12.84 -5.14
N ASP A 267 24.92 -12.05 -5.93
CA ASP A 267 25.20 -10.62 -6.09
C ASP A 267 24.96 -9.86 -4.77
N LEU A 268 23.91 -10.23 -4.03
CA LEU A 268 23.60 -9.65 -2.72
C LEU A 268 24.66 -10.02 -1.66
N GLU A 269 25.09 -11.28 -1.61
CA GLU A 269 26.17 -11.76 -0.73
C GLU A 269 27.48 -11.02 -1.01
N ALA A 270 27.82 -10.85 -2.30
CA ALA A 270 29.00 -10.09 -2.71
C ALA A 270 28.90 -8.59 -2.33
N ALA A 271 27.73 -7.98 -2.48
CA ALA A 271 27.50 -6.57 -2.17
C ALA A 271 27.50 -6.29 -0.65
N LEU A 272 26.95 -7.20 0.15
CA LEU A 272 26.82 -7.02 1.61
C LEU A 272 27.98 -7.63 2.41
N GLY A 273 28.81 -8.48 1.79
CA GLY A 273 29.84 -9.24 2.52
C GLY A 273 29.25 -10.30 3.45
N THR A 274 28.04 -10.78 3.17
CA THR A 274 27.32 -11.76 3.99
C THR A 274 27.25 -13.12 3.29
N LYS A 275 26.83 -14.15 4.02
CA LYS A 275 26.52 -15.47 3.48
C LYS A 275 25.11 -15.86 3.88
N ARG A 276 24.38 -16.49 2.96
CA ARG A 276 23.05 -17.03 3.24
C ARG A 276 23.14 -18.25 4.14
N THR A 277 22.08 -18.43 4.91
CA THR A 277 21.73 -19.65 5.62
C THR A 277 20.48 -20.21 4.95
N GLU A 278 20.57 -21.42 4.41
CA GLU A 278 19.40 -22.12 3.89
C GLU A 278 18.48 -22.52 5.05
N THR A 279 17.24 -22.04 4.99
CA THR A 279 16.21 -22.27 5.99
C THR A 279 15.15 -23.21 5.44
N SER A 280 14.58 -24.05 6.31
CA SER A 280 13.43 -24.88 5.99
C SER A 280 12.33 -24.61 7.00
N LEU A 281 11.18 -24.11 6.52
CA LEU A 281 10.01 -23.88 7.36
C LEU A 281 9.55 -25.17 8.06
N ALA A 282 9.68 -26.33 7.40
CA ALA A 282 9.33 -27.61 8.00
C ALA A 282 10.25 -27.97 9.18
N LYS A 283 11.57 -27.76 9.04
CA LYS A 283 12.52 -27.99 10.13
C LYS A 283 12.29 -27.02 11.29
N GLU A 284 12.05 -25.75 10.97
CA GLU A 284 11.75 -24.72 11.97
C GLU A 284 10.44 -25.04 12.72
N TRP A 285 9.40 -25.46 12.00
CA TRP A 285 8.13 -25.92 12.58
C TRP A 285 8.32 -27.08 13.55
N ILE A 286 9.04 -28.13 13.14
CA ILE A 286 9.34 -29.28 14.01
C ILE A 286 10.14 -28.84 15.25
N SER A 287 11.06 -27.89 15.10
CA SER A 287 11.91 -27.44 16.22
C SER A 287 11.15 -26.72 17.35
N LEU A 288 9.97 -26.15 17.08
CA LEU A 288 9.17 -25.44 18.08
C LEU A 288 8.53 -26.37 19.11
N ASP A 289 8.11 -27.57 18.70
CA ASP A 289 7.64 -28.67 19.57
C ASP A 289 7.71 -30.01 18.78
N PRO A 290 8.83 -30.74 18.87
CA PRO A 290 9.04 -31.94 18.06
C PRO A 290 8.00 -33.04 18.32
N LEU A 291 7.51 -33.16 19.56
CA LEU A 291 6.60 -34.24 19.96
C LEU A 291 5.20 -34.07 19.36
N VAL A 292 4.77 -32.84 19.21
CA VAL A 292 3.48 -32.49 18.60
C VAL A 292 3.60 -32.44 17.08
N TRP A 293 4.67 -31.82 16.56
CA TRP A 293 4.77 -31.49 15.14
C TRP A 293 5.40 -32.57 14.27
N GLU A 294 6.16 -33.53 14.81
CA GLU A 294 6.59 -34.71 14.04
C GLU A 294 5.40 -35.55 13.55
N LYS A 295 4.29 -35.52 14.29
CA LYS A 295 3.06 -36.26 13.97
C LYS A 295 2.06 -35.44 13.15
N MET A 296 2.30 -34.15 12.97
CA MET A 296 1.36 -33.25 12.30
C MET A 296 2.09 -32.21 11.47
N ILE A 297 1.99 -32.37 10.14
CA ILE A 297 2.56 -31.39 9.22
C ILE A 297 1.74 -30.10 9.26
N VAL A 298 2.36 -28.95 8.95
CA VAL A 298 1.69 -27.62 8.96
C VAL A 298 0.34 -27.63 8.24
N ALA A 299 0.24 -28.36 7.12
CA ALA A 299 -0.99 -28.48 6.35
C ALA A 299 -2.13 -29.21 7.12
N GLU A 300 -1.79 -30.18 7.98
CA GLU A 300 -2.74 -30.88 8.85
C GLU A 300 -3.13 -30.00 10.03
N TYR A 301 -2.17 -29.33 10.67
CA TYR A 301 -2.45 -28.33 11.72
C TYR A 301 -3.44 -27.26 11.23
N LEU A 302 -3.19 -26.70 10.05
CA LEU A 302 -4.06 -25.69 9.45
C LEU A 302 -5.43 -26.24 9.04
N LYS A 303 -5.58 -27.55 8.80
CA LYS A 303 -6.87 -28.20 8.56
C LYS A 303 -7.63 -28.42 9.87
N GLU A 304 -6.94 -28.91 10.91
CA GLU A 304 -7.52 -29.16 12.23
C GLU A 304 -7.92 -27.88 12.96
N ASN A 305 -7.18 -26.79 12.75
CA ASN A 305 -7.38 -25.49 13.39
C ASN A 305 -8.06 -24.47 12.48
N ARG A 306 -8.77 -24.92 11.42
CA ARG A 306 -9.70 -24.02 10.71
C ARG A 306 -10.76 -23.55 11.70
N ILE A 307 -10.75 -22.27 12.04
CA ILE A 307 -11.95 -21.60 12.55
C ILE A 307 -13.00 -21.75 11.43
N SER A 308 -14.02 -22.57 11.68
CA SER A 308 -15.08 -22.84 10.73
C SER A 308 -15.85 -21.56 10.42
N ASN A 309 -15.51 -20.89 9.32
CA ASN A 309 -16.37 -19.86 8.72
C ASN A 309 -17.50 -20.51 7.90
N SER A 310 -18.18 -21.48 8.49
CA SER A 310 -19.45 -22.01 7.98
C SER A 310 -20.59 -21.36 8.77
N PRO A 311 -21.47 -20.57 8.14
CA PRO A 311 -22.66 -20.09 8.81
C PRO A 311 -23.61 -21.27 9.00
N GLY A 312 -23.60 -21.86 10.19
CA GLY A 312 -24.58 -22.86 10.59
C GLY A 312 -23.99 -24.17 11.11
N SER A 313 -23.52 -24.17 12.36
CA SER A 313 -23.91 -25.16 13.38
C SER A 313 -23.19 -24.78 14.67
N ALA A 314 -23.91 -24.11 15.57
CA ALA A 314 -23.48 -23.96 16.94
C ALA A 314 -23.54 -25.33 17.62
N THR A 315 -22.38 -25.93 17.85
CA THR A 315 -22.18 -26.80 19.02
C THR A 315 -20.85 -26.42 19.64
N ASP A 316 -20.96 -25.74 20.79
CA ASP A 316 -19.87 -25.38 21.68
C ASP A 316 -18.97 -26.60 21.95
N LYS A 317 -17.72 -26.53 21.50
CA LYS A 317 -16.62 -27.09 22.27
C LYS A 317 -15.86 -25.92 22.86
N GLN A 318 -16.18 -25.61 24.12
CA GLN A 318 -15.28 -24.90 25.01
C GLN A 318 -13.92 -25.59 24.98
N ILE A 319 -12.94 -24.98 24.32
CA ILE A 319 -11.54 -25.31 24.54
C ILE A 319 -11.20 -24.69 25.89
N SER A 320 -11.06 -25.54 26.92
CA SER A 320 -10.66 -25.11 28.26
C SER A 320 -9.28 -24.46 28.20
N SER A 321 -9.20 -23.25 28.72
CA SER A 321 -8.02 -22.37 28.78
C SER A 321 -6.89 -22.86 29.71
N THR A 322 -6.77 -24.16 29.92
CA THR A 322 -5.83 -24.78 30.85
C THR A 322 -4.90 -25.71 30.08
N ASN A 323 -3.87 -25.14 29.44
CA ASN A 323 -2.54 -25.73 29.17
C ASN A 323 -1.75 -24.92 28.14
N LEU A 324 -1.77 -23.58 28.23
CA LEU A 324 -0.77 -22.74 27.59
C LEU A 324 0.26 -22.33 28.65
N PRO A 325 1.53 -22.78 28.59
CA PRO A 325 2.60 -22.13 29.34
C PRO A 325 2.96 -20.83 28.61
N LEU A 326 2.16 -19.79 28.82
CA LEU A 326 2.46 -18.43 28.39
C LEU A 326 3.45 -17.80 29.40
N SER A 327 4.74 -17.91 29.13
CA SER A 327 5.73 -16.97 29.69
C SER A 327 5.94 -15.83 28.70
N THR A 328 4.94 -14.95 28.56
CA THR A 328 5.11 -13.65 27.89
C THR A 328 5.07 -12.55 28.94
N LYS A 329 6.25 -12.24 29.49
CA LYS A 329 6.56 -10.89 29.95
C LYS A 329 7.01 -10.10 28.72
N LEU A 330 6.10 -9.38 28.06
CA LEU A 330 6.46 -8.21 27.25
C LEU A 330 5.32 -7.18 27.33
N CYS A 331 5.63 -6.12 28.08
CA CYS A 331 5.19 -4.73 28.00
C CYS A 331 3.70 -4.39 27.84
N GLY A 332 3.16 -3.79 28.91
CA GLY A 332 1.82 -3.22 28.97
C GLY A 332 1.64 -1.91 28.21
N GLY A 333 0.36 -1.54 28.11
CA GLY A 333 -0.15 -0.30 27.54
C GLY A 333 -1.67 -0.38 27.50
N ASP A 334 -2.31 0.25 28.47
CA ASP A 334 -3.75 0.25 28.73
C ASP A 334 -4.60 0.91 27.62
N GLY A 335 -5.82 0.39 27.44
CA GLY A 335 -7.00 1.19 27.10
C GLY A 335 -7.29 1.45 25.61
N ILE A 336 -8.00 0.53 24.95
CA ILE A 336 -8.81 0.87 23.75
C ILE A 336 -10.28 0.62 24.08
N SER A 337 -11.04 1.70 24.22
CA SER A 337 -12.49 1.66 24.37
C SER A 337 -13.13 1.15 23.06
N GLN A 338 -13.74 -0.04 23.10
CA GLN A 338 -14.61 -0.50 22.02
C GLN A 338 -15.93 0.29 22.03
N ARG A 339 -16.23 1.03 20.96
CA ARG A 339 -17.58 1.53 20.71
C ARG A 339 -18.46 0.35 20.28
N LYS A 340 -19.44 0.00 21.12
CA LYS A 340 -20.48 -0.99 20.83
C LYS A 340 -21.35 -0.50 19.67
N TRP A 341 -21.54 -1.36 18.68
CA TRP A 341 -22.64 -1.26 17.72
C TRP A 341 -23.93 -1.73 18.41
N GLN A 342 -24.88 -0.83 18.65
CA GLN A 342 -26.25 -1.17 19.01
C GLN A 342 -27.08 -1.24 17.73
N THR A 343 -27.52 -2.43 17.35
CA THR A 343 -28.59 -2.63 16.37
C THR A 343 -29.92 -2.54 17.09
N SER A 344 -30.68 -1.46 16.89
CA SER A 344 -32.08 -1.36 17.30
C SER A 344 -32.95 -2.17 16.33
N LYS A 345 -33.46 -3.31 16.80
CA LYS A 345 -34.71 -3.90 16.31
C LYS A 345 -35.85 -3.08 16.90
N GLU A 346 -36.71 -2.51 16.07
CA GLU A 346 -38.15 -2.35 16.31
C GLU A 346 -38.79 -1.60 15.14
N ALA A 347 -39.68 -2.27 14.42
CA ALA A 347 -40.99 -1.76 14.05
C ALA A 347 -41.77 -2.91 13.38
N SER A 348 -42.83 -3.30 14.07
CA SER A 348 -44.03 -4.01 13.60
C SER A 348 -44.64 -3.41 12.33
#